data_AF-A0A2E8I6W4-F1
#
_entry.id   AF-A0A2E8I6W4-F1
#
_cell.length_a   1.000
_cell.length_b   1.000
_cell.length_c   1.000
_cell.angle_alpha   90.00
_cell.angle_beta   90.00
_cell.angle_gamma   90.00
#
_symmetry.space_group_name_H-M   'P 1'
#
loop_
_entity.id
_entity.type
_entity.pdbx_description
1 polymer ?
#
loop_
_entity_poly.entity_id
_entity_poly.type
_entity_poly.pdbx_seq_one_letter_code
_entity_poly.pdbx_strand_id
1 'polypeptide(L)'
;MDQYLFTHIHEQHVPKFNPLLAEGLVVEQMRGVEEYIDHVWKCAARSFPEGFTYDGEYKRATPEQQYNYMTRKRSSRAEFNLAPSDFYAVQFNFSYQGQKLFPRLLQLPFVGPGGLIRVNGSKYVINPVMVDNLFSVDDGKLFVALTRDKLTFERVTHNLVIDGVKETLSIPWSTIYHLRQKDKNSKIIYMGGLRLNMVSTLGHYLFCKYGVTETFKRFCGMDVVVGDRNTINEQTHPKSEWMIVESLHLQPISVKGKGYRPTQIRVACKRDQRSQLSDNLLATFFYLADHFTQRIRPEYIDDTRLWRVLMGHVIFKSKVNEGRLLEDIDAHLVSLDYYIDGLVQMNLEKEGVECKDIYALFAYIIETMNEIIVTTDVSNLYGKKLTTLRYILLDVIKAIFNFTFKLNSNKNKTLTSKDIEKLMDKYLKFDTIRKINTGHGEVSSLSTAGDNLMFKMTNKVVPQTDATGSRNGTKTKPSRLLHASLAEVCSYGNQPSSCPTGHGQINPYLNVTPDGEIIPNPEFADLIDSVQAKIART
;
A
#
# COMPACT_ATOMS: atom_id res chain seq x y z
N MET A 1 -42.14 36.36 -10.25
CA MET A 1 -41.83 35.06 -10.86
C MET A 1 -42.96 34.13 -10.45
N ASP A 2 -43.59 33.42 -11.38
CA ASP A 2 -44.74 32.55 -11.08
C ASP A 2 -44.30 31.41 -10.16
N GLN A 3 -44.81 31.38 -8.93
CA GLN A 3 -44.46 30.40 -7.90
C GLN A 3 -44.85 29.00 -8.33
N TYR A 4 -45.99 28.84 -9.02
CA TYR A 4 -46.48 27.55 -9.48
C TYR A 4 -45.57 26.97 -10.57
N LEU A 5 -45.20 27.81 -11.55
CA LEU A 5 -44.27 27.42 -12.61
C LEU A 5 -42.88 27.08 -12.03
N PHE A 6 -42.39 27.86 -11.07
CA PHE A 6 -41.09 27.61 -10.44
C PHE A 6 -41.10 26.31 -9.64
N THR A 7 -42.14 26.06 -8.84
CA THR A 7 -42.32 24.81 -8.09
C THR A 7 -42.45 23.62 -9.03
N HIS A 8 -43.27 23.71 -10.08
CA HIS A 8 -43.46 22.62 -11.04
C HIS A 8 -42.15 22.27 -11.78
N ILE A 9 -41.41 23.27 -12.27
CA ILE A 9 -40.12 23.04 -12.93
C ILE A 9 -39.09 22.50 -11.93
N HIS A 10 -38.94 23.16 -10.77
CA HIS A 10 -37.88 22.84 -9.82
C HIS A 10 -38.09 21.50 -9.09
N GLU A 11 -39.34 21.12 -8.81
CA GLU A 11 -39.66 19.89 -8.09
C GLU A 11 -39.85 18.69 -9.00
N GLN A 12 -40.41 18.87 -10.21
CA GLN A 12 -40.76 17.73 -11.09
C GLN A 12 -39.78 17.50 -12.24
N HIS A 13 -39.03 18.50 -12.68
CA HIS A 13 -38.23 18.41 -13.91
C HIS A 13 -36.74 18.71 -13.73
N VAL A 14 -36.33 19.34 -12.63
CA VAL A 14 -34.91 19.60 -12.35
C VAL A 14 -34.35 18.46 -11.50
N PRO A 15 -33.33 17.72 -11.97
CA PRO A 15 -32.69 16.70 -11.17
C PRO A 15 -32.13 17.33 -9.88
N LYS A 16 -32.19 16.58 -8.78
CA LYS A 16 -31.72 17.06 -7.47
C LYS A 16 -30.28 16.63 -7.25
N PHE A 17 -29.45 17.55 -6.77
CA PHE A 17 -28.08 17.21 -6.36
C PHE A 17 -28.11 16.15 -5.27
N ASN A 18 -27.13 15.24 -5.31
CA ASN A 18 -26.89 14.32 -4.21
C ASN A 18 -26.46 15.14 -2.98
N PRO A 19 -27.22 15.10 -1.86
CA PRO A 19 -26.89 15.89 -0.66
C PRO A 19 -25.49 15.58 -0.10
N LEU A 20 -25.06 14.31 -0.15
CA LEU A 20 -23.73 13.90 0.32
C LEU A 20 -22.61 14.62 -0.45
N LEU A 21 -22.81 14.82 -1.76
CA LEU A 21 -21.83 15.51 -2.61
C LEU A 21 -21.97 17.03 -2.48
N ALA A 22 -23.18 17.55 -2.41
CA ALA A 22 -23.45 18.98 -2.31
C ALA A 22 -22.96 19.60 -1.00
N GLU A 23 -23.18 18.92 0.12
CA GLU A 23 -22.73 19.35 1.46
C GLU A 23 -21.25 19.01 1.72
N GLY A 24 -20.73 18.05 0.96
CA GLY A 24 -19.34 17.64 0.93
C GLY A 24 -19.10 16.32 1.66
N LEU A 25 -18.81 15.27 0.89
CA LEU A 25 -18.53 13.91 1.39
C LEU A 25 -17.42 13.89 2.46
N VAL A 26 -16.46 14.81 2.35
CA VAL A 26 -15.38 15.03 3.32
C VAL A 26 -15.94 15.30 4.72
N VAL A 27 -17.02 16.09 4.84
CA VAL A 27 -17.61 16.44 6.14
C VAL A 27 -18.15 15.18 6.83
N GLU A 28 -18.80 14.30 6.08
CA GLU A 28 -19.32 13.03 6.61
C GLU A 28 -18.18 12.11 7.03
N GLN A 29 -17.20 11.88 6.15
CA GLN A 29 -16.08 10.99 6.43
C GLN A 29 -15.21 11.48 7.59
N MET A 30 -15.05 12.80 7.75
CA MET A 30 -14.22 13.37 8.82
C MET A 30 -14.88 13.31 10.22
N ARG A 31 -16.15 12.87 10.33
CA ARG A 31 -16.76 12.57 11.65
C ARG A 31 -16.06 11.40 12.34
N GLY A 32 -15.56 10.44 11.59
CA GLY A 32 -14.86 9.25 12.10
C GLY A 32 -13.37 9.43 12.42
N VAL A 33 -12.84 10.66 12.48
CA VAL A 33 -11.40 10.92 12.67
C VAL A 33 -10.83 10.27 13.93
N GLU A 34 -11.51 10.39 15.07
CA GLU A 34 -11.04 9.86 16.35
C GLU A 34 -11.06 8.33 16.36
N GLU A 35 -12.18 7.75 15.93
CA GLU A 35 -12.35 6.30 15.79
C GLU A 35 -11.30 5.72 14.85
N TYR A 36 -11.03 6.38 13.72
CA TYR A 36 -10.04 5.93 12.75
C TYR A 36 -8.62 5.88 13.38
N ILE A 37 -8.22 6.91 14.13
CA ILE A 37 -6.92 6.91 14.82
C ILE A 37 -6.87 5.89 15.95
N ASP A 38 -7.96 5.70 16.68
CA ASP A 38 -8.05 4.65 17.70
C ASP A 38 -7.87 3.24 17.11
N HIS A 39 -8.50 2.96 15.97
CA HIS A 39 -8.27 1.72 15.22
C HIS A 39 -6.80 1.57 14.81
N VAL A 40 -6.15 2.65 14.33
CA VAL A 40 -4.71 2.64 14.01
C VAL A 40 -3.86 2.33 15.25
N TRP A 41 -4.20 2.89 16.41
CA TRP A 41 -3.52 2.56 17.67
C TRP A 41 -3.70 1.10 18.08
N LYS A 42 -4.92 0.57 18.00
CA LYS A 42 -5.21 -0.85 18.25
C LYS A 42 -4.41 -1.76 17.32
N CYS A 43 -4.26 -1.38 16.05
CA CYS A 43 -3.46 -2.10 15.07
C CYS A 43 -1.96 -2.02 15.38
N ALA A 44 -1.47 -0.86 15.82
CA ALA A 44 -0.08 -0.68 16.25
C ALA A 44 0.24 -1.45 17.53
N ALA A 45 -0.72 -1.52 18.46
CA ALA A 45 -0.57 -2.15 19.77
C ALA A 45 -0.28 -3.66 19.69
N ARG A 46 -0.74 -4.34 18.63
CA ARG A 46 -0.40 -5.75 18.36
C ARG A 46 1.10 -5.98 18.21
N SER A 47 1.84 -4.95 17.83
CA SER A 47 3.29 -5.01 17.65
C SER A 47 4.06 -4.43 18.84
N PHE A 48 3.43 -4.08 19.96
CA PHE A 48 4.14 -3.50 21.10
C PHE A 48 5.01 -4.54 21.83
N PRO A 49 6.14 -4.12 22.41
CA PRO A 49 6.94 -5.01 23.25
C PRO A 49 6.18 -5.37 24.52
N GLU A 50 6.59 -6.48 25.13
CA GLU A 50 6.00 -6.97 26.37
C GLU A 50 5.96 -5.88 27.46
N GLY A 51 4.82 -5.82 28.16
CA GLY A 51 4.57 -4.86 29.22
C GLY A 51 4.09 -3.49 28.75
N PHE A 52 4.25 -3.10 27.47
CA PHE A 52 3.72 -1.84 26.94
C PHE A 52 2.37 -2.04 26.25
N THR A 53 1.36 -1.28 26.67
CA THR A 53 -0.02 -1.44 26.21
C THR A 53 -0.66 -0.09 25.90
N TYR A 54 -1.51 -0.09 24.87
CA TYR A 54 -2.45 1.00 24.63
C TYR A 54 -3.72 0.67 25.40
N ASP A 55 -4.20 1.60 26.23
CA ASP A 55 -5.31 1.33 27.16
C ASP A 55 -6.68 1.26 26.43
N GLY A 56 -6.73 1.60 25.14
CA GLY A 56 -7.96 1.59 24.34
C GLY A 56 -8.90 2.78 24.63
N GLU A 57 -8.44 3.72 25.47
CA GLU A 57 -9.19 4.91 25.86
C GLU A 57 -8.58 6.16 25.24
N TYR A 58 -9.40 6.92 24.52
CA TYR A 58 -9.09 8.27 24.09
C TYR A 58 -10.15 9.27 24.58
N LYS A 59 -9.72 10.51 24.82
CA LYS A 59 -10.61 11.58 25.28
C LYS A 59 -10.19 12.92 24.66
N ARG A 60 -11.17 13.71 24.21
CA ARG A 60 -10.91 15.11 23.83
C ARG A 60 -10.34 15.88 25.02
N ALA A 61 -9.21 16.53 24.82
CA ALA A 61 -8.60 17.37 25.84
C ALA A 61 -9.40 18.66 26.00
N THR A 62 -9.43 19.19 27.24
CA THR A 62 -10.04 20.50 27.48
C THR A 62 -9.18 21.61 26.86
N PRO A 63 -9.76 22.79 26.56
CA PRO A 63 -8.99 23.94 26.10
C PRO A 63 -7.84 24.30 27.03
N GLU A 64 -8.03 24.17 28.34
CA GLU A 64 -7.00 24.40 29.35
C GLU A 64 -5.85 23.39 29.26
N GLN A 65 -6.16 22.08 29.14
CA GLN A 65 -5.15 21.03 28.95
C GLN A 65 -4.35 21.26 27.67
N GLN A 66 -5.02 21.61 26.58
CA GLN A 66 -4.39 21.93 25.31
C GLN A 66 -3.48 23.16 25.43
N TYR A 67 -3.96 24.23 26.05
CA TYR A 67 -3.19 25.46 26.28
C TYR A 67 -1.94 25.19 27.11
N ASN A 68 -2.07 24.49 28.24
CA ASN A 68 -0.96 24.13 29.12
C ASN A 68 0.08 23.27 28.41
N TYR A 69 -0.35 22.35 27.55
CA TYR A 69 0.56 21.51 26.78
C TYR A 69 1.30 22.30 25.68
N MET A 70 0.60 23.21 24.99
CA MET A 70 1.16 24.05 23.93
C MET A 70 2.13 25.10 24.47
N THR A 71 1.86 25.68 25.64
CA THR A 71 2.66 26.76 26.26
C THR A 71 3.77 26.23 27.17
N ARG A 72 3.87 24.90 27.37
CA ARG A 72 4.94 24.28 28.13
C ARG A 72 6.30 24.71 27.58
N LYS A 73 7.19 25.20 28.45
CA LYS A 73 8.57 25.57 28.08
C LYS A 73 9.30 24.35 27.52
N ARG A 74 9.52 24.33 26.21
CA ARG A 74 10.35 23.32 25.50
C ARG A 74 11.76 23.84 25.22
N SER A 75 11.94 25.16 25.21
CA SER A 75 13.23 25.86 25.06
C SER A 75 13.29 27.06 26.04
N SER A 76 14.26 27.97 25.85
CA SER A 76 14.38 29.19 26.65
C SER A 76 13.19 30.15 26.52
N ARG A 77 12.38 30.04 25.45
CA ARG A 77 11.17 30.85 25.23
C ARG A 77 9.95 29.96 25.01
N ALA A 78 8.82 30.38 25.59
CA ALA A 78 7.51 29.82 25.26
C ALA A 78 6.94 30.62 24.09
N GLU A 79 6.84 30.00 22.93
CA GLU A 79 6.24 30.59 21.73
C GLU A 79 4.91 29.91 21.45
N PHE A 80 3.86 30.71 21.24
CA PHE A 80 2.51 30.22 20.94
C PHE A 80 1.98 30.94 19.70
N ASN A 81 1.56 30.18 18.70
CA ASN A 81 0.95 30.74 17.50
C ASN A 81 -0.52 31.08 17.77
N LEU A 82 -0.87 32.36 17.70
CA LEU A 82 -2.23 32.88 17.87
C LEU A 82 -3.09 32.73 16.61
N ALA A 83 -2.50 32.40 15.46
CA ALA A 83 -3.24 32.29 14.21
C ALA A 83 -4.26 31.11 14.27
N PRO A 84 -5.54 31.35 13.90
CA PRO A 84 -6.58 30.33 13.98
C PRO A 84 -6.21 29.06 13.24
N SER A 85 -6.43 27.91 13.86
CA SER A 85 -6.26 26.61 13.22
C SER A 85 -7.36 25.65 13.67
N ASP A 86 -7.94 24.91 12.74
CA ASP A 86 -9.08 24.03 12.98
C ASP A 86 -8.60 22.64 13.44
N PHE A 87 -7.90 22.61 14.57
CA PHE A 87 -7.39 21.41 15.21
C PHE A 87 -7.76 21.36 16.69
N TYR A 88 -8.12 20.19 17.17
CA TYR A 88 -8.39 19.93 18.59
C TYR A 88 -7.44 18.85 19.12
N ALA A 89 -7.15 18.89 20.41
CA ALA A 89 -6.28 17.93 21.05
C ALA A 89 -7.08 16.71 21.55
N VAL A 90 -6.54 15.51 21.28
CA VAL A 90 -7.05 14.24 21.79
C VAL A 90 -5.96 13.57 22.62
N GLN A 91 -6.35 13.12 23.81
CA GLN A 91 -5.51 12.38 24.74
C GLN A 91 -5.63 10.88 24.46
N PHE A 92 -4.49 10.21 24.36
CA PHE A 92 -4.34 8.75 24.28
C PHE A 92 -3.56 8.24 25.50
N ASN A 93 -4.07 7.16 26.11
CA ASN A 93 -3.51 6.59 27.35
C ASN A 93 -2.74 5.29 27.08
N PHE A 94 -1.64 5.12 27.80
CA PHE A 94 -0.75 3.96 27.67
C PHE A 94 -0.29 3.51 29.05
N SER A 95 -0.06 2.22 29.19
CA SER A 95 0.48 1.60 30.41
C SER A 95 1.74 0.82 30.10
N TYR A 96 2.72 0.87 31.02
CA TYR A 96 3.95 0.08 30.98
C TYR A 96 4.14 -0.70 32.27
N GLN A 97 4.27 -2.03 32.19
CA GLN A 97 4.41 -2.93 33.34
C GLN A 97 3.33 -2.71 34.41
N GLY A 98 2.09 -2.48 33.97
CA GLY A 98 0.95 -2.21 34.86
C GLY A 98 0.89 -0.78 35.43
N GLN A 99 1.85 0.09 35.13
CA GLN A 99 1.85 1.49 35.54
C GLN A 99 1.40 2.42 34.40
N LYS A 100 0.47 3.34 34.67
CA LYS A 100 0.05 4.35 33.70
C LYS A 100 1.19 5.31 33.37
N LEU A 101 1.45 5.51 32.08
CA LEU A 101 2.39 6.51 31.59
C LEU A 101 1.74 7.89 31.50
N PHE A 102 2.56 8.93 31.31
CA PHE A 102 2.03 10.26 31.04
C PHE A 102 1.15 10.27 29.77
N PRO A 103 -0.08 10.82 29.83
CA PRO A 103 -0.98 10.82 28.68
C PRO A 103 -0.42 11.56 27.47
N ARG A 104 -0.66 11.03 26.28
CA ARG A 104 -0.14 11.60 25.03
C ARG A 104 -1.21 12.35 24.27
N LEU A 105 -0.98 13.65 24.11
CA LEU A 105 -1.84 14.53 23.34
C LEU A 105 -1.36 14.59 21.88
N LEU A 106 -2.29 14.40 20.95
CA LEU A 106 -2.10 14.63 19.52
C LEU A 106 -3.18 15.60 19.02
N GLN A 107 -2.83 16.48 18.09
CA GLN A 107 -3.81 17.28 17.37
C GLN A 107 -4.44 16.46 16.25
N LEU A 108 -5.78 16.49 16.20
CA LEU A 108 -6.57 15.94 15.12
C LEU A 108 -7.36 17.08 14.43
N PRO A 109 -7.62 16.96 13.12
CA PRO A 109 -8.33 17.97 12.35
C PRO A 109 -9.85 17.87 12.55
N PHE A 110 -10.52 19.01 12.50
CA PHE A 110 -11.95 19.06 12.22
C PHE A 110 -12.18 19.89 10.95
N VAL A 111 -13.32 19.68 10.31
CA VAL A 111 -13.67 20.37 9.06
C VAL A 111 -14.99 21.12 9.23
N GLY A 112 -15.04 22.32 8.65
CA GLY A 112 -16.27 23.08 8.48
C GLY A 112 -17.04 22.66 7.21
N PRO A 113 -18.12 23.40 6.86
CA PRO A 113 -18.94 23.11 5.69
C PRO A 113 -18.13 22.98 4.41
N GLY A 114 -18.48 22.00 3.57
CA GLY A 114 -17.82 21.73 2.30
C GLY A 114 -16.33 21.32 2.41
N GLY A 115 -15.88 20.86 3.58
CA GLY A 115 -14.49 20.45 3.80
C GLY A 115 -13.52 21.61 4.09
N LEU A 116 -14.03 22.76 4.53
CA LEU A 116 -13.22 23.93 4.88
C LEU A 116 -12.35 23.65 6.12
N ILE A 117 -11.07 24.02 6.07
CA ILE A 117 -10.16 23.91 7.21
C ILE A 117 -9.19 25.11 7.26
N ARG A 118 -8.89 25.60 8.47
CA ARG A 118 -7.91 26.66 8.71
C ARG A 118 -6.62 26.09 9.26
N VAL A 119 -5.49 26.51 8.69
CA VAL A 119 -4.15 26.16 9.18
C VAL A 119 -3.33 27.43 9.27
N ASN A 120 -2.96 27.82 10.50
CA ASN A 120 -2.20 29.03 10.79
C ASN A 120 -2.82 30.31 10.14
N GLY A 121 -4.14 30.47 10.23
CA GLY A 121 -4.88 31.63 9.72
C GLY A 121 -5.30 31.53 8.25
N SER A 122 -4.65 30.68 7.45
CA SER A 122 -5.00 30.47 6.04
C SER A 122 -6.12 29.45 5.86
N LYS A 123 -7.03 29.69 4.91
CA LYS A 123 -8.15 28.82 4.57
C LYS A 123 -7.78 27.83 3.46
N TYR A 124 -8.11 26.56 3.68
CA TYR A 124 -7.94 25.47 2.73
C TYR A 124 -9.25 24.69 2.60
N VAL A 125 -9.37 23.93 1.52
CA VAL A 125 -10.42 22.93 1.32
C VAL A 125 -9.75 21.58 1.15
N ILE A 126 -10.28 20.61 1.88
CA ILE A 126 -9.96 19.19 1.72
C ILE A 126 -10.89 18.63 0.65
N ASN A 127 -10.30 17.95 -0.34
CA ASN A 127 -11.01 17.27 -1.39
C ASN A 127 -10.87 15.76 -1.20
N PRO A 128 -11.89 14.93 -1.48
CA PRO A 128 -11.74 13.49 -1.43
C PRO A 128 -10.80 13.01 -2.54
N VAL A 129 -10.12 11.90 -2.27
CA VAL A 129 -9.23 11.24 -3.23
C VAL A 129 -9.96 10.07 -3.87
N MET A 130 -9.99 10.03 -5.20
CA MET A 130 -10.55 8.90 -5.95
C MET A 130 -9.50 7.79 -6.03
N VAL A 131 -9.85 6.61 -5.52
CA VAL A 131 -8.98 5.43 -5.43
C VAL A 131 -9.73 4.19 -5.90
N ASP A 132 -8.99 3.19 -6.36
CA ASP A 132 -9.53 1.83 -6.43
C ASP A 132 -9.68 1.26 -5.02
N ASN A 133 -10.53 0.25 -4.84
CA ASN A 133 -10.87 -0.24 -3.51
C ASN A 133 -9.65 -0.81 -2.77
N LEU A 134 -8.96 -1.78 -3.37
CA LEU A 134 -7.74 -2.36 -2.81
C LEU A 134 -6.61 -2.53 -3.82
N PHE A 135 -6.92 -3.13 -4.97
CA PHE A 135 -5.98 -3.36 -6.06
C PHE A 135 -6.10 -2.22 -7.08
N SER A 136 -5.07 -1.40 -7.16
CA SER A 136 -4.96 -0.38 -8.21
C SER A 136 -3.98 -0.84 -9.28
N VAL A 137 -4.33 -0.72 -10.55
CA VAL A 137 -3.42 -0.99 -11.67
C VAL A 137 -3.05 0.33 -12.35
N ASP A 138 -1.76 0.61 -12.53
CA ASP A 138 -1.29 1.72 -13.38
C ASP A 138 0.04 1.32 -14.03
N ASP A 139 0.18 1.62 -15.32
CA ASP A 139 1.41 1.40 -16.09
C ASP A 139 2.02 -0.02 -15.96
N GLY A 140 1.15 -1.04 -15.97
CA GLY A 140 1.54 -2.45 -15.84
C GLY A 140 2.06 -2.84 -14.45
N LYS A 141 1.85 -1.99 -13.44
CA LYS A 141 2.17 -2.23 -12.02
C LYS A 141 0.89 -2.40 -11.22
N LEU A 142 0.96 -3.22 -10.19
CA LEU A 142 -0.12 -3.44 -9.24
C LEU A 142 0.21 -2.73 -7.93
N PHE A 143 -0.70 -1.93 -7.40
CA PHE A 143 -0.54 -1.23 -6.13
C PHE A 143 -1.56 -1.77 -5.14
N VAL A 144 -1.10 -2.02 -3.91
CA VAL A 144 -1.96 -2.43 -2.79
C VAL A 144 -1.79 -1.46 -1.63
N ALA A 145 -2.91 -0.88 -1.21
CA ALA A 145 -2.95 0.16 -0.21
C ALA A 145 -3.15 -0.43 1.20
N LEU A 146 -2.08 -0.83 1.89
CA LEU A 146 -2.12 -1.30 3.28
C LEU A 146 -2.16 -0.13 4.26
N THR A 147 -2.64 -0.30 5.49
CA THR A 147 -2.69 0.78 6.49
C THR A 147 -1.29 1.32 6.82
N ARG A 148 -0.29 0.43 6.87
CA ARG A 148 1.10 0.75 7.24
C ARG A 148 1.92 1.31 6.07
N ASP A 149 1.69 0.82 4.87
CA ASP A 149 2.45 1.21 3.68
C ASP A 149 1.64 1.03 2.38
N LYS A 150 2.08 1.65 1.28
CA LYS A 150 1.58 1.38 -0.07
C LYS A 150 2.60 0.51 -0.80
N LEU A 151 2.25 -0.75 -1.05
CA LEU A 151 3.13 -1.66 -1.79
C LEU A 151 2.89 -1.51 -3.29
N THR A 152 3.97 -1.49 -4.05
CA THR A 152 3.96 -1.47 -5.52
C THR A 152 4.63 -2.73 -6.02
N PHE A 153 3.91 -3.52 -6.79
CA PHE A 153 4.34 -4.79 -7.35
C PHE A 153 4.62 -4.62 -8.84
N GLU A 154 5.79 -5.10 -9.24
CA GLU A 154 6.27 -5.15 -10.61
C GLU A 154 6.58 -6.61 -10.96
N ARG A 155 6.86 -6.88 -12.23
CA ARG A 155 7.19 -8.24 -12.70
C ARG A 155 8.48 -8.24 -13.50
N VAL A 156 9.25 -9.31 -13.34
CA VAL A 156 10.34 -9.69 -14.24
C VAL A 156 10.03 -11.04 -14.83
N THR A 157 10.62 -11.39 -15.97
CA THR A 157 10.47 -12.74 -16.54
C THR A 157 11.73 -13.55 -16.31
N HIS A 158 11.55 -14.86 -16.14
CA HIS A 158 12.64 -15.82 -16.12
C HIS A 158 12.25 -17.03 -16.96
N ASN A 159 13.24 -17.61 -17.64
CA ASN A 159 13.01 -18.72 -18.55
C ASN A 159 13.47 -20.02 -17.90
N LEU A 160 12.62 -21.03 -17.95
CA LEU A 160 12.89 -22.38 -17.44
C LEU A 160 12.79 -23.40 -18.56
N VAL A 161 13.25 -24.61 -18.28
CA VAL A 161 12.98 -25.80 -19.07
C VAL A 161 12.09 -26.73 -18.25
N ILE A 162 10.87 -26.96 -18.73
CA ILE A 162 9.90 -27.88 -18.13
C ILE A 162 9.73 -29.04 -19.11
N ASP A 163 10.12 -30.25 -18.70
CA ASP A 163 10.07 -31.46 -19.54
C ASP A 163 10.80 -31.33 -20.90
N GLY A 164 11.83 -30.48 -20.96
CA GLY A 164 12.57 -30.21 -22.19
C GLY A 164 12.00 -29.06 -23.04
N VAL A 165 10.85 -28.51 -22.66
CA VAL A 165 10.23 -27.35 -23.33
C VAL A 165 10.64 -26.07 -22.60
N LYS A 166 11.06 -25.06 -23.36
CA LYS A 166 11.36 -23.75 -22.80
C LYS A 166 10.07 -23.00 -22.50
N GLU A 167 9.89 -22.60 -21.25
CA GLU A 167 8.77 -21.76 -20.81
C GLU A 167 9.29 -20.42 -20.24
N THR A 168 8.59 -19.33 -20.55
CA THR A 168 8.87 -17.99 -20.02
C THR A 168 7.82 -17.65 -18.97
N LEU A 169 8.25 -17.55 -17.72
CA LEU A 169 7.35 -17.35 -16.59
C LEU A 169 7.57 -15.98 -15.96
N SER A 170 6.52 -15.47 -15.31
CA SER A 170 6.53 -14.15 -14.69
C SER A 170 6.81 -14.27 -13.20
N ILE A 171 7.66 -13.38 -12.70
CA ILE A 171 8.07 -13.33 -11.29
C ILE A 171 7.71 -11.96 -10.73
N PRO A 172 6.66 -11.89 -9.89
CA PRO A 172 6.33 -10.69 -9.15
C PRO A 172 7.40 -10.33 -8.12
N TRP A 173 7.69 -9.04 -8.02
CA TRP A 173 8.66 -8.47 -7.07
C TRP A 173 8.19 -7.10 -6.58
N SER A 174 8.70 -6.68 -5.42
CA SER A 174 8.36 -5.37 -4.85
C SER A 174 9.48 -4.83 -3.98
N THR A 175 9.63 -3.50 -3.93
CA THR A 175 10.53 -2.85 -2.97
C THR A 175 9.79 -2.62 -1.65
N ILE A 176 9.76 -3.65 -0.81
CA ILE A 176 9.05 -3.60 0.48
C ILE A 176 9.93 -2.97 1.57
N TYR A 177 11.25 -3.16 1.51
CA TYR A 177 12.19 -2.53 2.45
C TYR A 177 12.68 -1.17 1.92
N HIS A 178 12.35 -0.09 2.64
CA HIS A 178 12.76 1.27 2.25
C HIS A 178 14.11 1.67 2.87
N LEU A 179 15.18 1.60 2.07
CA LEU A 179 16.51 2.08 2.47
C LEU A 179 16.52 3.59 2.71
N ARG A 180 17.30 4.03 3.71
CA ARG A 180 17.56 5.45 3.92
C ARG A 180 18.32 6.00 2.72
N GLN A 181 18.08 7.29 2.41
CA GLN A 181 18.66 7.95 1.23
C GLN A 181 20.20 7.85 1.17
N LYS A 182 20.87 7.82 2.32
CA LYS A 182 22.34 7.68 2.43
C LYS A 182 22.84 6.28 2.05
N ASP A 183 22.01 5.25 2.26
CA ASP A 183 22.34 3.84 2.03
C ASP A 183 22.08 3.41 0.57
N LYS A 184 21.32 4.22 -0.20
CA LYS A 184 21.06 4.00 -1.63
C LYS A 184 22.30 4.10 -2.54
N ASN A 185 23.45 4.54 -2.00
CA ASN A 185 24.69 4.67 -2.75
C ASN A 185 25.41 3.34 -3.01
N SER A 186 25.04 2.26 -2.31
CA SER A 186 25.54 0.91 -2.59
C SER A 186 24.76 0.30 -3.76
N LYS A 187 25.38 0.24 -4.95
CA LYS A 187 24.67 -0.06 -6.20
C LYS A 187 24.79 -1.51 -6.68
N ILE A 188 25.64 -2.33 -6.08
CA ILE A 188 26.08 -3.58 -6.73
C ILE A 188 26.36 -4.69 -5.71
N ILE A 189 25.74 -5.85 -5.94
CA ILE A 189 26.01 -7.09 -5.20
C ILE A 189 27.25 -7.74 -5.82
N TYR A 190 28.26 -8.03 -5.01
CA TYR A 190 29.43 -8.80 -5.41
C TYR A 190 29.48 -10.10 -4.63
N MET A 191 29.47 -11.24 -5.31
CA MET A 191 29.54 -12.55 -4.68
C MET A 191 30.29 -13.52 -5.59
N GLY A 192 31.31 -14.20 -5.07
CA GLY A 192 32.03 -15.23 -5.83
C GLY A 192 32.70 -14.74 -7.12
N GLY A 193 33.12 -13.47 -7.16
CA GLY A 193 33.67 -12.83 -8.37
C GLY A 193 32.62 -12.36 -9.38
N LEU A 194 31.34 -12.61 -9.11
CA LEU A 194 30.20 -12.19 -9.93
C LEU A 194 29.59 -10.90 -9.38
N ARG A 195 29.15 -10.07 -10.30
CA ARG A 195 28.33 -8.88 -10.08
C ARG A 195 26.87 -9.24 -10.39
N LEU A 196 26.00 -9.15 -9.39
CA LEU A 196 24.58 -9.50 -9.53
C LEU A 196 23.73 -8.22 -9.52
N ASN A 197 22.82 -8.11 -10.49
CA ASN A 197 21.79 -7.07 -10.51
C ASN A 197 20.41 -7.71 -10.49
N MET A 198 19.88 -7.95 -9.30
CA MET A 198 18.61 -8.64 -9.08
C MET A 198 17.69 -7.86 -8.15
N VAL A 199 16.43 -8.29 -8.13
CA VAL A 199 15.35 -7.73 -7.31
C VAL A 199 14.93 -8.73 -6.23
N SER A 200 14.33 -8.23 -5.14
CA SER A 200 13.74 -9.07 -4.10
C SER A 200 12.34 -9.47 -4.53
N THR A 201 12.19 -10.75 -4.88
CA THR A 201 10.94 -11.31 -5.41
C THR A 201 10.01 -11.70 -4.27
N LEU A 202 8.71 -11.78 -4.54
CA LEU A 202 7.73 -12.17 -3.51
C LEU A 202 7.96 -13.62 -3.04
N GLY A 203 8.31 -14.53 -3.96
CA GLY A 203 8.66 -15.91 -3.60
C GLY A 203 9.92 -16.00 -2.72
N HIS A 204 10.88 -15.07 -2.85
CA HIS A 204 12.05 -15.02 -1.94
C HIS A 204 11.61 -14.75 -0.50
N TYR A 205 10.62 -13.89 -0.27
CA TYR A 205 10.06 -13.68 1.07
C TYR A 205 9.43 -14.96 1.64
N LEU A 206 8.72 -15.74 0.82
CA LEU A 206 8.14 -17.02 1.25
C LEU A 206 9.23 -18.02 1.63
N PHE A 207 10.28 -18.17 0.80
CA PHE A 207 11.40 -19.05 1.11
C PHE A 207 12.18 -18.62 2.37
N CYS A 208 12.26 -17.31 2.65
CA CYS A 208 12.85 -16.81 3.89
C CYS A 208 12.05 -17.17 5.16
N LYS A 209 10.73 -17.32 5.03
CA LYS A 209 9.85 -17.65 6.17
C LYS A 209 9.73 -19.16 6.36
N TYR A 210 9.55 -19.92 5.27
CA TYR A 210 9.14 -21.33 5.34
C TYR A 210 10.16 -22.31 4.76
N GLY A 211 11.12 -21.88 3.94
CA GLY A 211 11.94 -22.78 3.12
C GLY A 211 11.23 -23.14 1.80
N VAL A 212 11.88 -23.88 0.92
CA VAL A 212 11.35 -24.18 -0.42
C VAL A 212 10.24 -25.22 -0.36
N THR A 213 10.49 -26.36 0.26
CA THR A 213 9.57 -27.51 0.27
C THR A 213 8.25 -27.17 0.98
N GLU A 214 8.34 -26.56 2.16
CA GLU A 214 7.15 -26.13 2.92
C GLU A 214 6.37 -25.03 2.20
N THR A 215 7.03 -24.11 1.46
CA THR A 215 6.32 -23.08 0.68
C THR A 215 5.44 -23.71 -0.39
N PHE A 216 5.98 -24.64 -1.17
CA PHE A 216 5.20 -25.33 -2.21
C PHE A 216 4.07 -26.16 -1.63
N LYS A 217 4.32 -26.88 -0.53
CA LYS A 217 3.30 -27.67 0.15
C LYS A 217 2.17 -26.80 0.69
N ARG A 218 2.51 -25.71 1.37
CA ARG A 218 1.55 -24.82 2.05
C ARG A 218 0.66 -24.04 1.08
N PHE A 219 1.23 -23.51 0.01
CA PHE A 219 0.51 -22.61 -0.89
C PHE A 219 0.02 -23.28 -2.18
N CYS A 220 0.68 -24.33 -2.65
CA CYS A 220 0.28 -25.04 -3.87
C CYS A 220 -0.28 -26.45 -3.62
N GLY A 221 -0.16 -26.98 -2.40
CA GLY A 221 -0.45 -28.40 -2.15
C GLY A 221 0.48 -29.36 -2.91
N MET A 222 1.65 -28.86 -3.33
CA MET A 222 2.58 -29.59 -4.20
C MET A 222 3.79 -30.11 -3.41
N ASP A 223 4.07 -31.40 -3.56
CA ASP A 223 5.27 -32.01 -3.00
C ASP A 223 6.43 -31.88 -4.00
N VAL A 224 7.48 -31.15 -3.60
CA VAL A 224 8.65 -30.90 -4.43
C VAL A 224 9.84 -31.72 -3.97
N VAL A 225 10.53 -32.33 -4.92
CA VAL A 225 11.82 -33.00 -4.69
C VAL A 225 12.89 -32.22 -5.42
N VAL A 226 13.92 -31.78 -4.71
CA VAL A 226 15.01 -31.00 -5.29
C VAL A 226 16.31 -31.79 -5.20
N GLY A 227 17.02 -31.84 -6.32
CA GLY A 227 18.21 -32.66 -6.47
C GLY A 227 19.09 -32.18 -7.61
N ASP A 228 19.91 -33.08 -8.11
CA ASP A 228 20.78 -32.93 -9.26
C ASP A 228 20.39 -33.93 -10.36
N ARG A 229 21.19 -34.00 -11.44
CA ARG A 229 20.94 -34.95 -12.53
C ARG A 229 21.07 -36.42 -12.13
N ASN A 230 21.80 -36.73 -11.06
CA ASN A 230 22.03 -38.10 -10.61
C ASN A 230 20.82 -38.60 -9.81
N THR A 231 20.23 -37.72 -9.00
CA THR A 231 19.09 -38.01 -8.13
C THR A 231 17.75 -37.87 -8.84
N ILE A 232 17.61 -36.89 -9.74
CA ILE A 232 16.39 -36.62 -10.50
C ILE A 232 16.62 -36.89 -11.99
N ASN A 233 16.11 -38.03 -12.44
CA ASN A 233 16.16 -38.50 -13.82
C ASN A 233 14.90 -39.31 -14.17
N GLU A 234 14.78 -39.68 -15.45
CA GLU A 234 13.60 -40.40 -15.95
C GLU A 234 13.43 -41.82 -15.36
N GLN A 235 14.49 -42.39 -14.74
CA GLN A 235 14.42 -43.69 -14.08
C GLN A 235 13.87 -43.57 -12.66
N THR A 236 14.25 -42.51 -11.92
CA THR A 236 13.77 -42.27 -10.54
C THR A 236 12.42 -41.57 -10.52
N HIS A 237 12.16 -40.69 -11.49
CA HIS A 237 10.95 -39.89 -11.61
C HIS A 237 10.44 -39.97 -13.07
N PRO A 238 9.60 -40.97 -13.40
CA PRO A 238 9.16 -41.18 -14.77
C PRO A 238 8.30 -40.02 -15.28
N LYS A 239 8.54 -39.61 -16.52
CA LYS A 239 7.85 -38.48 -17.18
C LYS A 239 6.33 -38.63 -17.24
N SER A 240 5.77 -39.84 -17.14
CA SER A 240 4.32 -40.06 -17.12
C SER A 240 3.64 -39.45 -15.89
N GLU A 241 4.33 -39.47 -14.73
CA GLU A 241 3.77 -39.04 -13.44
C GLU A 241 4.41 -37.74 -12.95
N TRP A 242 5.68 -37.54 -13.29
CA TRP A 242 6.49 -36.43 -12.81
C TRP A 242 6.80 -35.43 -13.91
N MET A 243 6.81 -34.17 -13.51
CA MET A 243 7.34 -33.04 -14.23
C MET A 243 8.75 -32.74 -13.71
N ILE A 244 9.71 -32.66 -14.62
CA ILE A 244 11.09 -32.28 -14.28
C ILE A 244 11.36 -30.87 -14.79
N VAL A 245 11.79 -30.00 -13.87
CA VAL A 245 12.10 -28.60 -14.13
C VAL A 245 13.59 -28.36 -13.94
N GLU A 246 14.20 -27.66 -14.89
CA GLU A 246 15.61 -27.29 -14.85
C GLU A 246 15.85 -25.85 -15.37
N SER A 247 17.01 -25.30 -15.04
CA SER A 247 17.47 -24.02 -15.58
C SER A 247 17.74 -24.10 -17.08
N LEU A 248 17.70 -22.97 -17.79
CA LEU A 248 18.22 -22.89 -19.16
C LEU A 248 19.73 -23.13 -19.26
N HIS A 249 20.44 -23.14 -18.14
CA HIS A 249 21.91 -23.22 -18.07
C HIS A 249 22.63 -22.06 -18.79
N LEU A 250 21.91 -20.97 -19.07
CA LEU A 250 22.45 -19.74 -19.64
C LEU A 250 22.72 -18.73 -18.53
N GLN A 251 23.74 -17.88 -18.73
CA GLN A 251 24.03 -16.79 -17.82
C GLN A 251 22.93 -15.71 -17.91
N PRO A 252 22.26 -15.33 -16.80
CA PRO A 252 21.32 -14.22 -16.81
C PRO A 252 22.02 -12.92 -17.21
N ILE A 253 21.35 -12.08 -18.00
CA ILE A 253 21.88 -10.78 -18.46
C ILE A 253 22.25 -9.86 -17.27
N SER A 254 21.54 -10.02 -16.15
CA SER A 254 21.75 -9.37 -14.87
C SER A 254 23.03 -9.78 -14.13
N VAL A 255 23.65 -10.90 -14.51
CA VAL A 255 24.86 -11.44 -13.89
C VAL A 255 26.07 -11.11 -14.77
N LYS A 256 27.07 -10.42 -14.21
CA LYS A 256 28.30 -10.03 -14.91
C LYS A 256 29.53 -10.55 -14.18
N GLY A 257 30.59 -10.91 -14.90
CA GLY A 257 31.84 -11.40 -14.32
C GLY A 257 32.34 -12.67 -14.98
N LYS A 258 33.62 -13.01 -14.73
CA LYS A 258 34.22 -14.26 -15.20
C LYS A 258 33.97 -15.36 -14.17
N GLY A 259 33.67 -16.58 -14.62
CA GLY A 259 33.48 -17.74 -13.73
C GLY A 259 32.02 -18.07 -13.36
N TYR A 260 31.05 -17.58 -14.14
CA TYR A 260 29.67 -18.06 -14.02
C TYR A 260 29.60 -19.56 -14.33
N ARG A 261 29.02 -20.33 -13.41
CA ARG A 261 28.69 -21.73 -13.61
C ARG A 261 27.19 -21.89 -13.43
N PRO A 262 26.46 -22.41 -14.42
CA PRO A 262 25.01 -22.57 -14.30
C PRO A 262 24.68 -23.59 -13.21
N THR A 263 23.55 -23.38 -12.55
CA THR A 263 23.03 -24.33 -11.57
C THR A 263 22.80 -25.69 -12.23
N GLN A 264 23.12 -26.76 -11.51
CA GLN A 264 22.83 -28.14 -11.92
C GLN A 264 21.60 -28.71 -11.20
N ILE A 265 20.89 -27.85 -10.47
CA ILE A 265 19.72 -28.24 -9.70
C ILE A 265 18.58 -28.61 -10.64
N ARG A 266 17.90 -29.69 -10.28
CA ARG A 266 16.62 -30.12 -10.86
C ARG A 266 15.56 -30.16 -9.79
N VAL A 267 14.32 -29.89 -10.18
CA VAL A 267 13.15 -30.02 -9.33
C VAL A 267 12.19 -31.00 -9.99
N ALA A 268 11.73 -31.99 -9.23
CA ALA A 268 10.69 -32.92 -9.65
C ALA A 268 9.40 -32.65 -8.86
N CYS A 269 8.29 -32.53 -9.58
CA CYS A 269 6.95 -32.33 -9.01
C CYS A 269 5.96 -33.29 -9.67
N LYS A 270 4.89 -33.68 -8.98
CA LYS A 270 3.83 -34.45 -9.63
C LYS A 270 3.01 -33.57 -10.58
N ARG A 271 2.62 -34.14 -11.73
CA ARG A 271 1.92 -33.38 -12.79
C ARG A 271 0.54 -32.88 -12.39
N ASP A 272 -0.19 -33.67 -11.59
CA ASP A 272 -1.54 -33.38 -11.11
C ASP A 272 -1.58 -32.20 -10.12
N GLN A 273 -0.44 -31.87 -9.51
CA GLN A 273 -0.28 -30.77 -8.56
C GLN A 273 0.18 -29.45 -9.20
N ARG A 274 0.35 -29.40 -10.52
CA ARG A 274 0.78 -28.18 -11.23
C ARG A 274 -0.32 -27.12 -11.20
N SER A 275 0.05 -25.90 -10.82
CA SER A 275 -0.79 -24.71 -10.83
C SER A 275 -0.04 -23.48 -11.36
N GLN A 276 -0.76 -22.41 -11.66
CA GLN A 276 -0.13 -21.14 -12.07
C GLN A 276 0.81 -20.59 -10.99
N LEU A 277 0.41 -20.74 -9.72
CA LEU A 277 1.22 -20.36 -8.56
C LEU A 277 2.50 -21.21 -8.47
N SER A 278 2.41 -22.53 -8.68
CA SER A 278 3.59 -23.39 -8.63
C SER A 278 4.61 -23.01 -9.70
N ASP A 279 4.16 -22.70 -10.92
CA ASP A 279 5.05 -22.32 -12.02
C ASP A 279 5.79 -21.01 -11.70
N ASN A 280 5.08 -20.00 -11.19
CA ASN A 280 5.69 -18.72 -10.82
C ASN A 280 6.65 -18.86 -9.62
N LEU A 281 6.39 -19.78 -8.69
CA LEU A 281 7.31 -20.10 -7.60
C LEU A 281 8.54 -20.89 -8.08
N LEU A 282 8.39 -21.83 -9.01
CA LEU A 282 9.50 -22.53 -9.66
C LEU A 282 10.39 -21.53 -10.41
N ALA A 283 9.78 -20.58 -11.14
CA ALA A 283 10.49 -19.48 -11.79
C ALA A 283 11.26 -18.65 -10.78
N THR A 284 10.66 -18.35 -9.62
CA THR A 284 11.32 -17.63 -8.54
C THR A 284 12.51 -18.41 -7.98
N PHE A 285 12.35 -19.70 -7.72
CA PHE A 285 13.43 -20.55 -7.20
C PHE A 285 14.62 -20.60 -8.17
N PHE A 286 14.38 -20.86 -9.45
CA PHE A 286 15.44 -20.90 -10.45
C PHE A 286 16.03 -19.53 -10.75
N TYR A 287 15.25 -18.46 -10.67
CA TYR A 287 15.78 -17.10 -10.71
C TYR A 287 16.81 -16.88 -9.59
N LEU A 288 16.51 -17.29 -8.36
CA LEU A 288 17.48 -17.20 -7.26
C LEU A 288 18.68 -18.14 -7.47
N ALA A 289 18.44 -19.39 -7.88
CA ALA A 289 19.49 -20.40 -8.15
C ALA A 289 20.48 -19.95 -9.23
N ASP A 290 19.98 -19.36 -10.32
CA ASP A 290 20.80 -18.86 -11.44
C ASP A 290 21.55 -17.58 -11.08
N HIS A 291 21.13 -16.81 -10.08
CA HIS A 291 21.88 -15.66 -9.59
C HIS A 291 22.90 -16.04 -8.51
N PHE A 292 22.56 -16.98 -7.63
CA PHE A 292 23.37 -17.43 -6.50
C PHE A 292 23.92 -18.84 -6.68
N THR A 293 24.47 -19.13 -7.87
CA THR A 293 24.85 -20.50 -8.29
C THR A 293 25.90 -21.18 -7.40
N GLN A 294 26.71 -20.41 -6.66
CA GLN A 294 27.72 -20.95 -5.75
C GLN A 294 27.20 -21.21 -4.32
N ARG A 295 26.02 -20.67 -3.97
CA ARG A 295 25.46 -20.70 -2.61
C ARG A 295 24.29 -21.65 -2.48
N ILE A 296 23.45 -21.76 -3.51
CA ILE A 296 22.26 -22.60 -3.48
C ILE A 296 22.66 -24.03 -3.87
N ARG A 297 22.42 -24.96 -2.95
CA ARG A 297 22.62 -26.41 -3.15
C ARG A 297 21.37 -27.17 -2.71
N PRO A 298 21.07 -28.35 -3.28
CA PRO A 298 19.88 -29.13 -2.93
C PRO A 298 19.74 -29.40 -1.43
N GLU A 299 20.84 -29.63 -0.72
CA GLU A 299 20.85 -29.94 0.72
C GLU A 299 20.39 -28.78 1.63
N TYR A 300 20.47 -27.53 1.16
CA TYR A 300 20.22 -26.33 1.97
C TYR A 300 18.97 -25.55 1.56
N ILE A 301 18.12 -26.11 0.69
CA ILE A 301 16.95 -25.38 0.16
C ILE A 301 15.88 -25.10 1.22
N ASP A 302 15.87 -25.87 2.31
CA ASP A 302 14.92 -25.66 3.42
C ASP A 302 15.57 -24.89 4.58
N ASP A 303 16.85 -24.51 4.45
CA ASP A 303 17.48 -23.62 5.41
C ASP A 303 16.99 -22.17 5.20
N THR A 304 16.02 -21.75 6.02
CA THR A 304 15.52 -20.37 6.03
C THR A 304 16.62 -19.33 6.27
N ARG A 305 17.69 -19.68 7.01
CA ARG A 305 18.80 -18.77 7.28
C ARG A 305 19.55 -18.43 6.00
N LEU A 306 19.78 -19.43 5.12
CA LEU A 306 20.40 -19.21 3.81
C LEU A 306 19.60 -18.18 3.01
N TRP A 307 18.29 -18.37 2.88
CA TRP A 307 17.43 -17.47 2.11
C TRP A 307 17.43 -16.05 2.66
N ARG A 308 17.40 -15.89 3.99
CA ARG A 308 17.46 -14.59 4.66
C ARG A 308 18.77 -13.86 4.41
N VAL A 309 19.91 -14.56 4.46
CA VAL A 309 21.23 -13.99 4.13
C VAL A 309 21.27 -13.55 2.66
N LEU A 310 20.79 -14.40 1.74
CA LEU A 310 20.72 -14.04 0.31
C LEU A 310 19.82 -12.81 0.09
N MET A 311 18.68 -12.72 0.77
CA MET A 311 17.78 -11.56 0.71
C MET A 311 18.45 -10.28 1.23
N GLY A 312 19.22 -10.41 2.32
CA GLY A 312 20.04 -9.31 2.84
C GLY A 312 21.00 -8.75 1.80
N HIS A 313 21.68 -9.62 1.04
CA HIS A 313 22.53 -9.16 -0.06
C HIS A 313 21.75 -8.45 -1.17
N VAL A 314 20.55 -8.94 -1.51
CA VAL A 314 19.69 -8.32 -2.54
C VAL A 314 19.19 -6.93 -2.12
N ILE A 315 18.71 -6.80 -0.88
CA ILE A 315 18.11 -5.55 -0.38
C ILE A 315 19.19 -4.51 -0.07
N PHE A 316 20.19 -4.87 0.73
CA PHE A 316 21.16 -3.88 1.24
C PHE A 316 22.29 -3.57 0.26
N LYS A 317 22.56 -4.46 -0.71
CA LYS A 317 23.58 -4.32 -1.76
C LYS A 317 24.96 -3.89 -1.23
N SER A 318 25.27 -4.22 0.02
CA SER A 318 26.42 -3.73 0.76
C SER A 318 27.32 -4.89 1.19
N LYS A 319 28.60 -4.59 1.43
CA LYS A 319 29.60 -5.55 1.96
C LYS A 319 29.48 -5.70 3.49
N VAL A 320 28.26 -5.64 4.02
CA VAL A 320 28.01 -5.83 5.45
C VAL A 320 28.18 -7.31 5.79
N ASN A 321 28.64 -7.60 7.01
CA ASN A 321 28.77 -8.96 7.52
C ASN A 321 27.42 -9.69 7.47
N GLU A 322 27.41 -10.96 7.04
CA GLU A 322 26.22 -11.81 6.98
C GLU A 322 25.46 -11.89 8.30
N GLY A 323 26.14 -11.87 9.44
CA GLY A 323 25.47 -11.86 10.76
C GLY A 323 24.56 -10.64 10.95
N ARG A 324 25.03 -9.46 10.55
CA ARG A 324 24.23 -8.23 10.61
C ARG A 324 23.13 -8.20 9.54
N LEU A 325 23.39 -8.73 8.34
CA LEU A 325 22.36 -8.87 7.32
C LEU A 325 21.21 -9.75 7.81
N LEU A 326 21.52 -10.84 8.51
CA LEU A 326 20.52 -11.71 9.12
C LEU A 326 19.67 -10.96 10.14
N GLU A 327 20.28 -10.25 11.09
CA GLU A 327 19.56 -9.46 12.11
C GLU A 327 18.62 -8.42 11.48
N ASP A 328 19.11 -7.69 10.47
CA ASP A 328 18.33 -6.66 9.78
C ASP A 328 17.14 -7.28 9.00
N ILE A 329 17.33 -8.44 8.36
CA ILE A 329 16.26 -9.17 7.66
C ILE A 329 15.27 -9.80 8.62
N ASP A 330 15.71 -10.38 9.73
CA ASP A 330 14.81 -10.95 10.75
C ASP A 330 13.92 -9.87 11.36
N ALA A 331 14.49 -8.70 11.66
CA ALA A 331 13.71 -7.54 12.10
C ALA A 331 12.70 -7.08 11.04
N HIS A 332 13.09 -7.12 9.76
CA HIS A 332 12.20 -6.79 8.65
C HIS A 332 11.04 -7.78 8.53
N LEU A 333 11.30 -9.09 8.51
CA LEU A 333 10.27 -10.13 8.42
C LEU A 333 9.28 -10.07 9.58
N VAL A 334 9.75 -9.87 10.81
CA VAL A 334 8.88 -9.65 11.97
C VAL A 334 8.00 -8.42 11.80
N SER A 335 8.51 -7.36 11.16
CA SER A 335 7.69 -6.17 10.89
C SER A 335 6.58 -6.42 9.86
N LEU A 336 6.82 -7.30 8.88
CA LEU A 336 5.85 -7.67 7.84
C LEU A 336 4.66 -8.44 8.39
N ASP A 337 4.86 -9.27 9.41
CA ASP A 337 3.80 -10.08 10.03
C ASP A 337 2.61 -9.21 10.53
N TYR A 338 2.81 -7.89 10.67
CA TYR A 338 1.79 -6.94 11.10
C TYR A 338 1.27 -6.00 10.00
N TYR A 339 1.61 -6.25 8.73
CA TYR A 339 1.18 -5.41 7.60
C TYR A 339 -0.29 -5.62 7.23
N ILE A 340 -0.82 -6.82 7.46
CA ILE A 340 -2.25 -7.12 7.37
C ILE A 340 -2.86 -6.90 8.74
N ASP A 341 -3.59 -5.80 8.89
CA ASP A 341 -4.41 -5.52 10.06
C ASP A 341 -5.89 -5.81 9.78
N GLY A 342 -6.73 -5.63 10.80
CA GLY A 342 -8.16 -5.92 10.66
C GLY A 342 -8.85 -5.09 9.58
N LEU A 343 -8.43 -3.84 9.36
CA LEU A 343 -9.01 -3.00 8.31
C LEU A 343 -8.62 -3.51 6.92
N VAL A 344 -7.35 -3.87 6.74
CA VAL A 344 -6.86 -4.45 5.49
C VAL A 344 -7.54 -5.80 5.22
N GLN A 345 -7.70 -6.63 6.25
CA GLN A 345 -8.38 -7.92 6.13
C GLN A 345 -9.84 -7.75 5.72
N MET A 346 -10.58 -6.82 6.34
CA MET A 346 -11.96 -6.52 5.93
C MET A 346 -12.05 -6.02 4.48
N ASN A 347 -11.10 -5.21 4.03
CA ASN A 347 -11.06 -4.76 2.63
C ASN A 347 -10.73 -5.91 1.66
N LEU A 348 -9.84 -6.81 2.05
CA LEU A 348 -9.52 -8.03 1.29
C LEU A 348 -10.75 -8.95 1.19
N GLU A 349 -11.47 -9.16 2.30
CA GLU A 349 -12.69 -9.98 2.34
C GLU A 349 -13.81 -9.39 1.46
N LYS A 350 -13.96 -8.06 1.41
CA LYS A 350 -14.89 -7.38 0.50
C LYS A 350 -14.58 -7.62 -0.98
N GLU A 351 -13.29 -7.78 -1.31
CA GLU A 351 -12.82 -8.13 -2.66
C GLU A 351 -12.85 -9.65 -2.92
N GLY A 352 -13.37 -10.45 -1.98
CA GLY A 352 -13.41 -11.91 -2.11
C GLY A 352 -12.06 -12.60 -1.88
N VAL A 353 -11.08 -11.90 -1.31
CA VAL A 353 -9.72 -12.42 -1.07
C VAL A 353 -9.54 -12.77 0.41
N GLU A 354 -9.49 -14.06 0.74
CA GLU A 354 -9.21 -14.51 2.12
C GLU A 354 -7.70 -14.56 2.39
N CYS A 355 -7.15 -13.48 2.93
CA CYS A 355 -5.74 -13.38 3.30
C CYS A 355 -5.58 -13.04 4.79
N LYS A 356 -5.07 -14.02 5.58
CA LYS A 356 -4.86 -13.86 7.04
C LYS A 356 -3.56 -13.17 7.40
N ASP A 357 -2.57 -13.24 6.50
CA ASP A 357 -1.26 -12.63 6.70
C ASP A 357 -0.68 -12.09 5.39
N ILE A 358 0.46 -11.39 5.49
CA ILE A 358 1.13 -10.78 4.35
C ILE A 358 1.69 -11.80 3.35
N TYR A 359 1.98 -13.02 3.79
CA TYR A 359 2.56 -14.07 2.96
C TYR A 359 1.48 -14.74 2.11
N ALA A 360 0.27 -14.90 2.65
CA ALA A 360 -0.93 -15.25 1.88
C ALA A 360 -1.22 -14.22 0.80
N LEU A 361 -1.10 -12.92 1.13
CA LEU A 361 -1.22 -11.85 0.12
C LEU A 361 -0.12 -11.96 -0.95
N PHE A 362 1.12 -12.28 -0.57
CA PHE A 362 2.19 -12.50 -1.56
C PHE A 362 1.90 -13.70 -2.46
N ALA A 363 1.43 -14.82 -1.91
CA ALA A 363 1.04 -15.99 -2.71
C ALA A 363 -0.10 -15.63 -3.69
N TYR A 364 -1.14 -14.95 -3.21
CA TYR A 364 -2.24 -14.46 -4.05
C TYR A 364 -1.75 -13.57 -5.20
N ILE A 365 -0.85 -12.63 -4.93
CA ILE A 365 -0.27 -11.76 -5.96
C ILE A 365 0.61 -12.55 -6.93
N ILE A 366 1.39 -13.52 -6.45
CA ILE A 366 2.20 -14.39 -7.32
C ILE A 366 1.32 -15.14 -8.32
N GLU A 367 0.14 -15.59 -7.89
CA GLU A 367 -0.82 -16.31 -8.72
C GLU A 367 -1.56 -15.39 -9.70
N THR A 368 -2.14 -14.29 -9.21
CA THR A 368 -3.18 -13.53 -9.94
C THR A 368 -2.70 -12.24 -10.59
N MET A 369 -1.49 -11.75 -10.30
CA MET A 369 -1.05 -10.42 -10.75
C MET A 369 -1.14 -10.21 -12.26
N ASN A 370 -0.80 -11.23 -13.07
CA ASN A 370 -0.89 -11.11 -14.53
C ASN A 370 -2.33 -11.00 -15.00
N GLU A 371 -3.23 -11.79 -14.42
CA GLU A 371 -4.66 -11.75 -14.73
C GLU A 371 -5.24 -10.39 -14.36
N ILE A 372 -5.02 -9.92 -13.13
CA ILE A 372 -5.49 -8.62 -12.64
C ILE A 372 -5.06 -7.49 -13.58
N ILE A 373 -3.79 -7.46 -14.01
CA ILE A 373 -3.28 -6.40 -14.89
C ILE A 373 -3.94 -6.44 -16.28
N VAL A 374 -4.31 -7.62 -16.77
CA VAL A 374 -4.93 -7.79 -18.10
C VAL A 374 -6.42 -7.49 -18.05
N THR A 375 -7.12 -7.90 -17.00
CA THR A 375 -8.58 -7.79 -16.89
C THR A 375 -9.04 -6.42 -16.40
N THR A 376 -8.21 -5.71 -15.64
CA THR A 376 -8.60 -4.41 -15.05
C THR A 376 -8.63 -3.31 -16.11
N ASP A 377 -9.83 -2.78 -16.38
CA ASP A 377 -9.97 -1.51 -17.10
C ASP A 377 -9.70 -0.33 -16.15
N VAL A 378 -8.49 0.22 -16.25
CA VAL A 378 -8.02 1.33 -15.40
C VAL A 378 -8.85 2.60 -15.59
N SER A 379 -9.44 2.80 -16.77
CA SER A 379 -10.24 3.98 -17.11
C SER A 379 -11.68 3.93 -16.61
N ASN A 380 -12.19 2.74 -16.26
CA ASN A 380 -13.52 2.61 -15.69
C ASN A 380 -13.55 3.27 -14.30
N LEU A 381 -14.51 4.17 -14.07
CA LEU A 381 -14.64 4.89 -12.79
C LEU A 381 -15.67 4.26 -11.83
N TYR A 382 -16.49 3.31 -12.30
CA TYR A 382 -17.42 2.60 -11.42
C TYR A 382 -16.68 1.68 -10.46
N GLY A 383 -17.20 1.48 -9.25
CA GLY A 383 -16.55 0.68 -8.20
C GLY A 383 -15.33 1.36 -7.56
N LYS A 384 -14.85 2.49 -8.10
CA LYS A 384 -13.87 3.33 -7.40
C LYS A 384 -14.50 4.00 -6.18
N LYS A 385 -13.66 4.34 -5.21
CA LYS A 385 -14.04 4.92 -3.93
C LYS A 385 -13.47 6.32 -3.76
N LEU A 386 -14.29 7.23 -3.24
CA LEU A 386 -13.89 8.55 -2.76
C LEU A 386 -13.53 8.44 -1.28
N THR A 387 -12.25 8.64 -0.94
CA THR A 387 -11.76 8.50 0.44
C THR A 387 -10.99 9.73 0.92
N THR A 388 -11.16 10.07 2.19
CA THR A 388 -10.56 11.28 2.80
C THR A 388 -9.63 10.94 3.96
N LEU A 389 -10.12 10.17 4.94
CA LEU A 389 -9.46 9.95 6.24
C LEU A 389 -8.01 9.46 6.10
N ARG A 390 -7.78 8.45 5.25
CA ARG A 390 -6.47 7.85 5.04
C ARG A 390 -5.42 8.86 4.58
N TYR A 391 -5.80 9.78 3.70
CA TYR A 391 -4.90 10.75 3.08
C TYR A 391 -4.59 11.91 4.04
N ILE A 392 -5.63 12.48 4.66
CA ILE A 392 -5.46 13.58 5.61
C ILE A 392 -4.69 13.15 6.87
N LEU A 393 -4.93 11.94 7.37
CA LEU A 393 -4.30 11.44 8.59
C LEU A 393 -2.96 10.73 8.34
N LEU A 394 -2.48 10.68 7.09
CA LEU A 394 -1.30 9.91 6.68
C LEU A 394 -0.05 10.20 7.54
N ASP A 395 0.19 11.47 7.87
CA ASP A 395 1.34 11.88 8.68
C ASP A 395 1.24 11.41 10.14
N VAL A 396 0.03 11.41 10.71
CA VAL A 396 -0.22 10.89 12.07
C VAL A 396 -0.05 9.37 12.08
N ILE A 397 -0.60 8.68 11.08
CA ILE A 397 -0.46 7.23 10.91
C ILE A 397 1.02 6.84 10.81
N LYS A 398 1.79 7.54 9.96
CA LYS A 398 3.24 7.35 9.84
C LYS A 398 3.97 7.60 11.17
N ALA A 399 3.58 8.62 11.94
CA ALA A 399 4.18 8.89 13.25
C ALA A 399 3.95 7.74 14.24
N ILE A 400 2.74 7.18 14.28
CA ILE A 400 2.37 6.04 15.13
C ILE A 400 3.20 4.78 14.78
N PHE A 401 3.27 4.43 13.49
CA PHE A 401 4.03 3.24 13.09
C PHE A 401 5.55 3.44 13.19
N ASN A 402 6.06 4.65 12.96
CA ASN A 402 7.48 4.94 13.20
C ASN A 402 7.85 4.84 14.69
N PHE A 403 6.98 5.30 15.58
CA PHE A 403 7.13 5.10 17.02
C PHE A 403 7.19 3.61 17.37
N THR A 404 6.23 2.84 16.87
CA THR A 404 6.13 1.38 17.09
C THR A 404 7.38 0.63 16.61
N PHE A 405 7.85 0.94 15.39
CA PHE A 405 9.07 0.36 14.85
C PHE A 405 10.29 0.66 15.73
N LYS A 406 10.39 1.90 16.23
CA LYS A 406 11.50 2.33 17.08
C LYS A 406 11.45 1.74 18.47
N LEU A 407 10.24 1.51 18.99
CA LEU A 407 10.03 0.79 20.23
C LEU A 407 10.58 -0.64 20.13
N ASN A 408 10.24 -1.35 19.05
CA ASN A 408 10.69 -2.73 18.78
C ASN A 408 12.17 -2.86 18.39
N SER A 409 12.79 -1.79 17.89
CA SER A 409 14.21 -1.82 17.53
C SER A 409 15.15 -1.91 18.75
N ASN A 410 14.64 -1.70 19.98
CA ASN A 410 15.44 -1.67 21.21
C ASN A 410 15.45 -3.01 21.97
N LYS A 411 15.41 -4.16 21.28
CA LYS A 411 15.30 -5.49 21.93
C LYS A 411 16.43 -5.80 22.92
N ASN A 412 17.62 -5.24 22.72
CA ASN A 412 18.80 -5.52 23.56
C ASN A 412 18.83 -4.70 24.86
N LYS A 413 17.87 -3.79 25.07
CA LYS A 413 17.78 -2.95 26.25
C LYS A 413 16.39 -3.10 26.87
N THR A 414 16.33 -3.46 28.15
CA THR A 414 15.10 -3.32 28.93
C THR A 414 14.69 -1.86 28.97
N LEU A 415 13.57 -1.54 28.32
CA LEU A 415 13.06 -0.18 28.26
C LEU A 415 12.57 0.25 29.65
N THR A 416 12.90 1.47 30.05
CA THR A 416 12.30 2.10 31.23
C THR A 416 11.13 2.98 30.79
N SER A 417 10.21 3.31 31.71
CA SER A 417 9.11 4.25 31.41
C SER A 417 9.63 5.57 30.83
N LYS A 418 10.77 6.07 31.35
CA LYS A 418 11.44 7.28 30.84
C LYS A 418 11.97 7.13 29.41
N ASP A 419 12.44 5.95 29.02
CA ASP A 419 12.89 5.69 27.64
C ASP A 419 11.71 5.68 26.67
N ILE A 420 10.59 5.06 27.06
CA ILE A 420 9.36 5.04 26.27
C ILE A 420 8.83 6.47 26.10
N GLU A 421 8.77 7.25 27.18
CA GLU A 421 8.32 8.64 27.13
C GLU A 421 9.19 9.51 26.22
N LYS A 422 10.51 9.33 26.23
CA LYS A 422 11.42 10.01 25.29
C LYS A 422 11.16 9.62 23.83
N LEU A 423 10.84 8.35 23.57
CA LEU A 423 10.48 7.90 22.23
C LEU A 423 9.14 8.50 21.79
N MET A 424 8.15 8.53 22.68
CA MET A 424 6.87 9.19 22.43
C MET A 424 7.07 10.68 22.09
N ASP A 425 7.82 11.43 22.89
CA ASP A 425 8.07 12.86 22.62
C ASP A 425 8.77 13.09 21.27
N LYS A 426 9.64 12.18 20.86
CA LYS A 426 10.40 12.28 19.61
C LYS A 426 9.57 11.99 18.37
N TYR A 427 8.72 10.96 18.43
CA TYR A 427 8.01 10.43 17.26
C TYR A 427 6.54 10.85 17.20
N LEU A 428 5.87 11.02 18.34
CA LEU A 428 4.46 11.39 18.46
C LEU A 428 4.33 12.88 18.77
N LYS A 429 4.74 13.72 17.82
CA LYS A 429 4.66 15.18 18.00
C LYS A 429 3.21 15.63 18.00
N PHE A 430 2.86 16.46 18.98
CA PHE A 430 1.51 17.01 19.13
C PHE A 430 0.97 17.69 17.87
N ASP A 431 1.81 18.40 17.14
CA ASP A 431 1.47 19.20 15.96
C ASP A 431 1.68 18.47 14.62
N THR A 432 1.81 17.14 14.63
CA THR A 432 2.10 16.34 13.44
C THR A 432 1.14 16.64 12.27
N ILE A 433 -0.15 16.77 12.56
CA ILE A 433 -1.19 17.04 11.55
C ILE A 433 -1.06 18.43 10.90
N ARG A 434 -0.35 19.39 11.49
CA ARG A 434 -0.29 20.77 10.94
C ARG A 434 0.36 20.85 9.56
N LYS A 435 1.05 19.78 9.15
CA LYS A 435 1.74 19.67 7.86
C LYS A 435 0.81 19.35 6.68
N ILE A 436 -0.50 19.18 6.92
CA ILE A 436 -1.48 18.91 5.86
C ILE A 436 -1.51 19.99 4.75
N ASN A 437 -0.97 21.18 4.99
CA ASN A 437 -0.84 22.22 3.96
C ASN A 437 0.41 22.06 3.07
N THR A 438 1.28 21.09 3.34
CA THR A 438 2.54 20.85 2.61
C THR A 438 2.69 19.38 2.24
N GLY A 439 2.81 19.07 0.94
CA GLY A 439 3.01 17.69 0.49
C GLY A 439 1.73 16.83 0.40
N HIS A 440 0.57 17.43 0.62
CA HIS A 440 -0.75 16.82 0.42
C HIS A 440 -1.39 17.41 -0.85
N GLY A 441 -1.74 16.54 -1.81
CA GLY A 441 -2.36 16.96 -3.08
C GLY A 441 -3.86 17.22 -2.95
N GLU A 442 -4.47 16.56 -1.97
CA GLU A 442 -5.89 16.64 -1.63
C GLU A 442 -6.30 17.92 -0.89
N VAL A 443 -5.33 18.64 -0.32
CA VAL A 443 -5.54 19.92 0.37
C VAL A 443 -5.18 21.07 -0.55
N SER A 444 -6.15 21.94 -0.81
CA SER A 444 -6.00 23.07 -1.74
C SER A 444 -6.37 24.40 -1.09
N SER A 445 -5.67 25.48 -1.44
CA SER A 445 -6.02 26.82 -0.95
C SER A 445 -7.37 27.27 -1.50
N LEU A 446 -8.21 27.85 -0.65
CA LEU A 446 -9.52 28.35 -1.08
C LEU A 446 -9.44 29.84 -1.47
N SER A 447 -9.71 30.13 -2.74
CA SER A 447 -9.80 31.49 -3.30
C SER A 447 -11.18 31.78 -3.86
N THR A 448 -12.23 31.63 -3.03
CA THR A 448 -13.60 32.02 -3.39
C THR A 448 -14.19 32.92 -2.30
N ALA A 449 -14.99 33.89 -2.74
CA ALA A 449 -15.75 34.78 -1.86
C ALA A 449 -17.25 34.45 -1.82
N GLY A 450 -17.71 33.50 -2.64
CA GLY A 450 -19.12 33.10 -2.72
C GLY A 450 -19.48 31.90 -1.86
N ASP A 451 -20.76 31.80 -1.49
CA ASP A 451 -21.30 30.79 -0.57
C ASP A 451 -21.71 29.47 -1.26
N ASN A 452 -21.53 29.36 -2.59
CA ASN A 452 -21.83 28.14 -3.31
C ASN A 452 -20.73 27.09 -3.10
N LEU A 453 -21.03 26.10 -2.24
CA LEU A 453 -20.12 25.00 -1.92
C LEU A 453 -19.86 24.10 -3.14
N MET A 454 -20.90 23.77 -3.90
CA MET A 454 -20.84 22.75 -4.95
C MET A 454 -19.74 23.00 -5.97
N PHE A 455 -19.73 24.15 -6.64
CA PHE A 455 -18.90 24.32 -7.84
C PHE A 455 -17.42 24.63 -7.60
N LYS A 456 -17.03 25.02 -6.37
CA LYS A 456 -15.65 25.39 -6.03
C LYS A 456 -15.04 24.60 -4.89
N MET A 457 -15.86 24.00 -4.02
CA MET A 457 -15.39 23.29 -2.83
C MET A 457 -15.68 21.79 -2.96
N THR A 458 -16.93 21.37 -3.12
CA THR A 458 -17.30 19.97 -2.93
C THR A 458 -17.32 19.12 -4.21
N ASN A 459 -17.43 19.74 -5.39
CA ASN A 459 -17.34 19.01 -6.67
C ASN A 459 -15.92 18.59 -7.04
N LYS A 460 -14.89 19.04 -6.31
CA LYS A 460 -13.50 18.74 -6.65
C LYS A 460 -13.11 17.39 -6.10
N VAL A 461 -12.43 16.60 -6.92
CA VAL A 461 -11.86 15.31 -6.53
C VAL A 461 -10.43 15.23 -7.03
N VAL A 462 -9.59 14.58 -6.24
CA VAL A 462 -8.17 14.43 -6.57
C VAL A 462 -7.90 12.98 -6.98
N PRO A 463 -7.36 12.74 -8.19
CA PRO A 463 -6.90 11.41 -8.56
C PRO A 463 -5.81 10.91 -7.60
N GLN A 464 -5.77 9.61 -7.32
CA GLN A 464 -4.78 9.02 -6.40
C GLN A 464 -3.32 9.38 -6.74
N THR A 465 -2.99 9.44 -8.04
CA THR A 465 -1.66 9.81 -8.53
C THR A 465 -1.27 11.24 -8.15
N ASP A 466 -2.23 12.14 -8.06
CA ASP A 466 -2.00 13.55 -7.79
C ASP A 466 -1.96 13.82 -6.28
N ALA A 467 -2.66 13.00 -5.49
CA ALA A 467 -2.59 13.02 -4.03
C ALA A 467 -1.25 12.48 -3.50
N THR A 468 -0.62 11.52 -4.19
CA THR A 468 0.57 10.80 -3.69
C THR A 468 1.84 10.98 -4.53
N GLY A 469 1.72 11.48 -5.77
CA GLY A 469 2.80 11.51 -6.74
C GLY A 469 3.47 12.88 -6.91
N SER A 470 4.57 12.88 -7.65
CA SER A 470 5.21 14.11 -8.14
C SER A 470 4.30 14.77 -9.18
N ARG A 471 4.04 16.08 -9.04
CA ARG A 471 3.11 16.87 -9.89
C ARG A 471 3.47 16.94 -11.39
N ASN A 472 4.54 16.26 -11.82
CA ASN A 472 5.07 16.28 -13.19
C ASN A 472 4.73 15.00 -14.00
N GLY A 473 3.61 14.34 -13.72
CA GLY A 473 3.19 13.14 -14.45
C GLY A 473 2.85 13.42 -15.93
N THR A 474 3.22 12.50 -16.82
CA THR A 474 2.86 12.55 -18.25
C THR A 474 1.34 12.51 -18.41
N LYS A 475 0.79 13.35 -19.31
CA LYS A 475 -0.66 13.48 -19.52
C LYS A 475 -1.32 12.28 -20.23
N THR A 476 -0.55 11.29 -20.67
CA THR A 476 -0.97 10.17 -21.53
C THR A 476 -0.82 8.82 -20.81
N LYS A 477 -1.58 8.60 -19.74
CA LYS A 477 -1.60 7.33 -18.99
C LYS A 477 -2.80 6.47 -19.39
N PRO A 478 -2.74 5.13 -19.24
CA PRO A 478 -3.89 4.25 -19.46
C PRO A 478 -5.14 4.69 -18.68
N SER A 479 -4.98 5.13 -17.43
CA SER A 479 -6.03 5.71 -16.58
C SER A 479 -6.74 6.96 -17.14
N ARG A 480 -6.23 7.54 -18.24
CA ARG A 480 -6.79 8.72 -18.89
C ARG A 480 -7.38 8.41 -20.27
N LEU A 481 -7.47 7.13 -20.63
CA LEU A 481 -8.19 6.71 -21.83
C LEU A 481 -9.69 6.92 -21.65
N LEU A 482 -10.40 7.06 -22.77
CA LEU A 482 -11.84 7.29 -22.77
C LEU A 482 -12.58 6.04 -22.29
N HIS A 483 -13.52 6.22 -21.36
CA HIS A 483 -14.48 5.21 -20.92
C HIS A 483 -15.84 5.89 -20.73
N ALA A 484 -16.93 5.19 -21.01
CA ALA A 484 -18.29 5.74 -20.98
C ALA A 484 -18.67 6.31 -19.60
N SER A 485 -18.16 5.71 -18.51
CA SER A 485 -18.37 6.16 -17.13
C SER A 485 -17.96 7.62 -16.89
N LEU A 486 -17.06 8.18 -17.70
CA LEU A 486 -16.63 9.58 -17.57
C LEU A 486 -17.79 10.55 -17.74
N ALA A 487 -18.76 10.23 -18.60
CA ALA A 487 -19.92 11.08 -18.85
C ALA A 487 -20.86 11.16 -17.63
N GLU A 488 -20.94 10.08 -16.86
CA GLU A 488 -21.79 10.02 -15.67
C GLU A 488 -21.07 10.52 -14.41
N VAL A 489 -19.84 10.06 -14.20
CA VAL A 489 -19.07 10.31 -12.97
C VAL A 489 -18.46 11.70 -12.94
N CYS A 490 -17.92 12.19 -14.06
CA CYS A 490 -17.22 13.47 -14.11
C CYS A 490 -18.14 14.62 -14.52
N SER A 491 -17.83 15.82 -14.05
CA SER A 491 -18.55 17.02 -14.48
C SER A 491 -17.97 17.60 -15.78
N TYR A 492 -18.84 17.84 -16.77
CA TYR A 492 -18.51 18.53 -18.00
C TYR A 492 -18.75 20.05 -17.93
N GLY A 493 -19.51 20.52 -16.93
CA GLY A 493 -19.93 21.93 -16.86
C GLY A 493 -18.86 22.92 -16.38
N ASN A 494 -17.73 22.45 -15.83
CA ASN A 494 -16.71 23.30 -15.23
C ASN A 494 -15.29 22.68 -15.29
N GLN A 495 -14.88 22.15 -16.43
CA GLN A 495 -13.59 21.46 -16.55
C GLN A 495 -12.40 22.43 -16.40
N PRO A 496 -11.42 22.13 -15.52
CA PRO A 496 -10.22 22.95 -15.40
C PRO A 496 -9.28 22.70 -16.59
N SER A 497 -8.58 23.75 -17.04
CA SER A 497 -7.59 23.65 -18.13
C SER A 497 -6.45 22.65 -17.85
N SER A 498 -6.16 22.38 -16.57
CA SER A 498 -5.18 21.38 -16.14
C SER A 498 -5.65 19.93 -16.29
N CYS A 499 -6.97 19.69 -16.32
CA CYS A 499 -7.56 18.36 -16.42
C CYS A 499 -8.76 18.38 -17.41
N PRO A 500 -8.48 18.46 -18.72
CA PRO A 500 -9.52 18.54 -19.75
C PRO A 500 -10.35 17.25 -19.85
N THR A 501 -9.89 16.14 -19.24
CA THR A 501 -10.62 14.87 -19.19
C THR A 501 -11.70 14.86 -18.10
N GLY A 502 -11.87 15.94 -17.32
CA GLY A 502 -12.94 16.06 -16.32
C GLY A 502 -12.70 15.32 -14.99
N HIS A 503 -11.66 14.48 -14.88
CA HIS A 503 -11.42 13.61 -13.70
C HIS A 503 -11.19 14.36 -12.39
N GLY A 504 -10.90 15.67 -12.46
CA GLY A 504 -10.72 16.53 -11.29
C GLY A 504 -12.04 17.05 -10.70
N GLN A 505 -13.19 16.78 -11.34
CA GLN A 505 -14.50 17.21 -10.88
C GLN A 505 -15.55 16.13 -11.03
N ILE A 506 -16.35 15.92 -9.98
CA ILE A 506 -17.47 14.98 -9.99
C ILE A 506 -18.77 15.64 -10.39
N ASN A 507 -19.63 14.84 -11.00
CA ASN A 507 -21.01 15.19 -11.28
C ASN A 507 -21.81 15.31 -9.96
N PRO A 508 -22.52 16.43 -9.71
CA PRO A 508 -23.35 16.58 -8.51
C PRO A 508 -24.50 15.57 -8.39
N TYR A 509 -24.89 14.93 -9.48
CA TYR A 509 -25.98 13.95 -9.53
C TYR A 509 -25.51 12.50 -9.36
N LEU A 510 -24.21 12.30 -9.10
CA LEU A 510 -23.63 10.97 -9.01
C LEU A 510 -24.19 10.19 -7.81
N ASN A 511 -24.51 8.91 -8.05
CA ASN A 511 -24.86 7.98 -6.98
C ASN A 511 -23.59 7.50 -6.27
N VAL A 512 -23.50 7.80 -4.98
CA VAL A 512 -22.37 7.45 -4.14
C VAL A 512 -22.87 6.90 -2.82
N THR A 513 -22.28 5.80 -2.34
CA THR A 513 -22.59 5.26 -1.02
C THR A 513 -22.06 6.19 0.09
N PRO A 514 -22.55 6.07 1.34
CA PRO A 514 -21.97 6.79 2.47
C PRO A 514 -20.46 6.53 2.65
N ASP A 515 -20.00 5.33 2.27
CA ASP A 515 -18.58 4.96 2.28
C ASP A 515 -17.76 5.62 1.16
N GLY A 516 -18.41 6.25 0.18
CA GLY A 516 -17.77 6.93 -0.96
C GLY A 516 -17.66 6.07 -2.22
N GLU A 517 -18.28 4.90 -2.30
CA GLU A 517 -18.23 4.04 -3.49
C GLU A 517 -19.13 4.58 -4.61
N ILE A 518 -18.59 4.62 -5.83
CA ILE A 518 -19.28 5.15 -7.02
C ILE A 518 -20.13 4.05 -7.64
N ILE A 519 -21.45 4.28 -7.70
CA ILE A 519 -22.44 3.33 -8.22
C ILE A 519 -23.01 3.86 -9.55
N PRO A 520 -23.09 3.05 -10.62
CA PRO A 520 -23.77 3.44 -11.85
C PRO A 520 -25.27 3.63 -11.62
N ASN A 521 -25.87 4.64 -12.25
CA ASN A 521 -27.32 4.79 -12.26
C ASN A 521 -27.96 3.73 -13.17
N PRO A 522 -28.83 2.84 -12.65
CA PRO A 522 -29.50 1.82 -13.45
C PRO A 522 -30.30 2.39 -14.63
N GLU A 523 -30.81 3.62 -14.52
CA GLU A 523 -31.56 4.29 -15.59
C GLU A 523 -30.74 4.46 -16.88
N PHE A 524 -29.43 4.65 -16.77
CA PHE A 524 -28.55 4.93 -17.90
C PHE A 524 -27.70 3.74 -18.33
N ALA A 525 -27.89 2.56 -17.72
CA ALA A 525 -27.06 1.37 -17.96
C ALA A 525 -26.98 1.01 -19.45
N ASP A 526 -28.13 0.85 -20.12
CA ASP A 526 -28.19 0.49 -21.54
C ASP A 526 -27.48 1.51 -22.45
N LEU A 527 -27.59 2.80 -22.11
CA LEU A 527 -26.94 3.88 -22.86
C LEU A 527 -25.43 3.85 -22.67
N ILE A 528 -24.97 3.69 -21.43
CA ILE A 528 -23.55 3.63 -21.07
C ILE A 528 -22.90 2.41 -21.74
N ASP A 529 -23.54 1.24 -21.68
CA ASP A 529 -23.03 0.02 -22.30
C ASP A 529 -22.97 0.13 -23.82
N SER A 530 -24.00 0.71 -24.45
CA SER A 530 -24.01 0.99 -25.89
C SER A 530 -22.88 1.94 -26.32
N VAL A 531 -22.61 2.97 -25.51
CA VAL A 531 -21.52 3.91 -25.77
C VAL A 531 -20.16 3.25 -25.54
N GLN A 532 -20.01 2.46 -24.47
CA GLN A 532 -18.76 1.76 -24.19
C GLN A 532 -18.42 0.76 -25.30
N ALA A 533 -19.41 0.05 -25.86
CA ALA A 533 -19.21 -0.82 -27.01
C ALA A 533 -18.70 -0.07 -28.27
N LYS A 534 -19.05 1.21 -28.43
CA LYS A 534 -18.54 2.06 -29.52
C LYS A 534 -17.13 2.61 -29.24
N ILE A 535 -16.77 2.77 -27.97
CA ILE A 535 -15.45 3.23 -27.53
C ILE A 535 -14.44 2.09 -27.58
N ALA A 536 -14.85 0.88 -27.22
CA ALA A 536 -14.05 -0.33 -27.27
C ALA A 536 -13.49 -0.51 -28.68
N ARG A 537 -12.20 -0.23 -28.83
CA ARG A 537 -11.49 -0.48 -30.08
C ARG A 537 -11.36 -1.99 -30.23
N THR A 538 -11.93 -2.54 -31.30
CA THR A 538 -11.58 -3.87 -31.82
C THR A 538 -10.07 -4.04 -31.97
#